data_AF-A0A150FSL4-F1
#
_entry.id   AF-A0A150FSL4-F1
#
_cell.length_a   1.000
_cell.length_b   1.000
_cell.length_c   1.000
_cell.angle_alpha   90.00
_cell.angle_beta   90.00
_cell.angle_gamma   90.00
#
_symmetry.space_group_name_H-M   'P 1'
#
loop_
_entity.id
_entity.type
_entity.pdbx_description
1 polymer ?
#
loop_
_entity_poly.entity_id
_entity_poly.type
_entity_poly.pdbx_seq_one_letter_code
_entity_poly.pdbx_strand_id
1 'polypeptide(L)' 'MKIGEYIKQKQNKEYKKLIKKREEKLSFSEIEELMGVHTHIYKRGKGGAKKQIR' A
#
# COMPACT_ATOMS: atom_id res chain seq x y z
N MET A 1 -2.54 -10.64 -29.74
CA MET A 1 -2.50 -9.30 -29.07
C MET A 1 -2.98 -9.46 -27.64
N LYS A 2 -2.26 -8.90 -26.67
CA LYS A 2 -2.74 -8.86 -25.28
C LYS A 2 -3.91 -7.87 -25.18
N ILE A 3 -4.87 -8.12 -24.28
CA ILE A 3 -6.05 -7.27 -24.12
C ILE A 3 -5.69 -5.79 -23.84
N GLY A 4 -4.60 -5.56 -23.10
CA GLY A 4 -4.09 -4.22 -22.81
C GLY A 4 -3.55 -3.48 -24.04
N GLU A 5 -2.93 -4.20 -24.99
CA GLU A 5 -2.43 -3.62 -26.24
C GLU A 5 -3.60 -3.23 -27.16
N TYR A 6 -4.66 -4.03 -27.17
CA TYR A 6 -5.89 -3.75 -27.90
C TYR A 6 -6.57 -2.47 -27.38
N ILE A 7 -6.73 -2.34 -26.07
CA ILE A 7 -7.34 -1.15 -25.43
C ILE A 7 -6.48 0.09 -25.67
N LYS A 8 -5.14 -0.04 -25.61
CA LYS A 8 -4.20 1.07 -25.91
C LYS A 8 -4.37 1.60 -27.34
N GLN A 9 -4.54 0.71 -28.32
CA GLN A 9 -4.69 1.08 -29.73
C GLN A 9 -6.10 1.55 -30.10
N LYS A 10 -7.16 0.89 -29.60
CA LYS A 10 -8.55 1.14 -30.00
C LYS A 10 -9.27 2.15 -29.11
N GLN A 11 -8.89 2.28 -27.83
CA GLN A 11 -9.60 3.06 -26.83
C GLN A 11 -8.64 3.83 -25.91
N ASN A 12 -7.82 4.69 -26.51
CA ASN A 12 -6.76 5.45 -25.82
C ASN A 12 -7.27 6.31 -24.65
N LYS A 13 -8.50 6.88 -24.74
CA LYS A 13 -9.10 7.65 -23.64
C LYS A 13 -9.35 6.80 -22.40
N GLU A 14 -9.87 5.58 -22.57
CA GLU A 14 -10.12 4.67 -21.44
C GLU A 14 -8.82 4.12 -20.87
N TYR A 15 -7.86 3.81 -21.73
CA TYR A 15 -6.51 3.41 -21.32
C TYR A 15 -5.85 4.46 -20.42
N LYS A 16 -5.92 5.75 -20.80
CA LYS A 16 -5.38 6.86 -19.98
C LYS A 16 -6.08 6.98 -18.63
N LYS A 17 -7.41 6.82 -18.59
CA LYS A 17 -8.18 6.81 -17.32
C LYS A 17 -7.77 5.65 -16.41
N LEU A 18 -7.53 4.47 -16.98
CA LEU A 18 -7.09 3.29 -16.23
C LEU A 18 -5.68 3.47 -15.65
N ILE A 19 -4.74 4.04 -16.41
CA ILE A 19 -3.40 4.36 -15.90
C ILE A 19 -3.48 5.40 -14.79
N LYS A 20 -4.22 6.50 -14.99
CA LYS A 20 -4.35 7.55 -13.96
C LYS A 20 -4.93 7.00 -12.65
N LYS A 21 -5.97 6.16 -12.72
CA LYS A 21 -6.54 5.47 -11.55
C LYS A 21 -5.56 4.51 -10.86
N ARG A 22 -4.57 4.00 -11.59
CA ARG A 22 -3.52 3.14 -11.03
C ARG A 22 -2.44 3.96 -10.33
N GLU A 23 -2.10 5.14 -10.87
CA GLU A 23 -1.16 6.10 -10.25
C GLU A 23 -1.75 6.73 -8.97
N GLU A 24 -3.06 6.95 -8.93
CA GLU A 24 -3.77 7.49 -7.74
C GLU A 24 -3.90 6.46 -6.60
N LYS A 25 -3.60 5.18 -6.85
CA LYS A 25 -3.66 4.13 -5.84
C LYS A 25 -2.29 3.86 -5.29
N LEU A 26 -2.17 3.93 -3.98
CA LEU A 26 -1.02 3.41 -3.26
C LEU A 26 -0.85 1.93 -3.57
N SER A 27 0.40 1.54 -3.80
CA SER A 27 0.82 0.16 -3.83
C SER A 27 0.66 -0.48 -2.46
N PHE A 28 0.59 -1.81 -2.43
CA PHE A 28 0.46 -2.55 -1.18
C PHE A 28 1.62 -2.23 -0.21
N SER A 29 2.85 -2.09 -0.72
CA SER A 29 4.01 -1.73 0.11
C SER A 29 3.92 -0.32 0.70
N GLU A 30 3.42 0.66 -0.05
CA GLU A 30 3.23 2.03 0.46
C GLU A 30 2.15 2.06 1.55
N ILE A 31 1.12 1.21 1.43
CA ILE A 31 0.13 1.02 2.49
C ILE A 31 0.77 0.38 3.72
N GLU A 32 1.57 -0.67 3.57
CA GLU A 32 2.26 -1.34 4.68
C GLU A 32 3.23 -0.40 5.42
N GLU A 33 3.91 0.48 4.68
CA GLU A 33 4.79 1.51 5.22
C GLU A 33 4.01 2.56 6.02
N LEU A 34 2.91 3.10 5.45
CA LEU A 34 2.02 4.04 6.16
C LEU A 34 1.40 3.43 7.41
N MET A 35 1.02 2.17 7.35
CA MET A 35 0.46 1.42 8.47
C MET A 35 1.53 1.05 9.52
N GLY A 36 2.80 1.34 9.24
CA GLY A 36 3.91 1.03 10.12
C GLY A 36 4.03 -0.48 10.40
N VAL A 37 3.58 -1.34 9.48
CA VAL A 37 3.60 -2.81 9.65
C VAL A 37 5.02 -3.31 9.91
N HIS A 38 6.01 -2.65 9.31
CA HIS A 38 7.42 -2.93 9.51
C HIS A 38 8.06 -2.11 10.64
N THR A 39 7.39 -1.10 11.16
CA THR A 39 7.85 -0.43 12.38
C THR A 39 7.60 -1.37 13.54
N HIS A 40 8.65 -1.67 14.31
CA HIS A 40 8.50 -2.47 15.51
C HIS A 40 7.62 -1.69 16.50
N ILE A 41 6.31 -1.93 16.43
CA ILE A 41 5.32 -1.53 17.44
C ILE A 41 5.97 -1.89 18.77
N TYR A 42 6.29 -0.87 19.56
CA TYR A 42 7.15 -0.94 20.75
C TYR A 42 7.03 -2.31 21.39
N LYS A 43 8.06 -3.16 21.25
CA LYS A 43 8.08 -4.47 21.90
C LYS A 43 7.80 -4.19 23.37
N ARG A 44 6.60 -4.55 23.84
CA ARG A 44 6.17 -4.33 25.23
C ARG A 44 7.17 -5.10 26.08
N GLY A 45 8.19 -4.41 26.59
CA GLY A 45 9.25 -5.04 27.36
C GLY A 45 8.60 -5.75 28.53
N LYS A 46 8.98 -7.01 28.78
CA LYS A 46 8.44 -7.83 29.87
C LYS A 46 8.60 -7.22 31.29
N GLY A 47 9.17 -6.01 31.41
CA GLY A 47 9.37 -5.27 32.65
C GLY A 47 8.40 -4.10 32.92
N GLY A 48 7.54 -3.70 31.97
CA GLY A 48 6.60 -2.58 32.18
C GLY A 48 5.54 -2.86 33.24
N ALA A 49 4.92 -4.04 33.18
CA ALA A 49 3.90 -4.47 34.15
C ALA A 49 4.46 -4.62 35.58
N LYS A 50 5.76 -4.95 35.74
CA LYS A 50 6.39 -5.08 37.06
C LYS A 50 6.71 -3.73 37.73
N LYS A 51 6.77 -2.63 36.98
CA LYS A 51 7.10 -1.29 37.53
C LYS A 51 5.87 -0.48 37.96
N GLN A 52 4.66 -0.89 37.58
CA GLN A 52 3.42 -0.20 37.98
C GLN A 52 2.87 -0.66 39.33
N ILE A 53 3.41 -1.75 39.89
CA ILE A 53 3.13 -2.20 41.25
C ILE A 53 4.22 -1.62 42.16
N ARG A 54 4.14 -0.32 42.43
CA ARG A 54 4.87 0.32 43.54
C ARG A 54 3.98 1.38 44.16
#